data_AF-A0A813HCB2-F1
#
_entry.id   AF-A0A813HCB2-F1
#
_cell.length_a   1.000
_cell.length_b   1.000
_cell.length_c   1.000
_cell.angle_alpha   90.00
_cell.angle_beta   90.00
_cell.angle_gamma   90.00
#
_symmetry.space_group_name_H-M   'P 1'
#
loop_
_entity.id
_entity.type
_entity.pdbx_description
1 polymer ?
#
loop_
_entity_poly.entity_id
_entity_poly.type
_entity_poly.pdbx_seq_one_letter_code
_entity_poly.pdbx_strand_id
1 'polypeptide(L)'
;MLLIVIAEGKPAEDNSIELPRSFPEFFGIAFHIHFKRQLMLLGGLASRPSSDVLRRSAFEEDSVRLRALNGKRGRGRPRATWARSVFEQAVAVAGNVESLSGLWMDTPAAKHAWRAAVRQHCT
;
A
#
# COMPACT_ATOMS: atom_id res chain seq x y z
N MET A 1 11.82 -28.07 -18.71
CA MET A 1 12.81 -27.51 -19.64
C MET A 1 12.12 -26.45 -20.48
N LEU A 2 12.33 -25.18 -20.16
CA LEU A 2 12.07 -24.04 -21.04
C LEU A 2 13.01 -22.92 -20.60
N LEU A 3 13.88 -22.51 -21.52
CA LEU A 3 14.85 -21.42 -21.41
C LEU A 3 14.15 -20.04 -21.50
N ILE A 4 14.93 -18.98 -21.19
CA ILE A 4 14.98 -17.63 -21.81
C ILE A 4 15.00 -16.55 -20.70
N VAL A 5 15.83 -15.49 -20.68
CA VAL A 5 17.06 -15.04 -21.36
C VAL A 5 17.63 -13.96 -20.41
N ILE A 6 18.96 -13.89 -20.30
CA ILE A 6 19.69 -12.84 -19.57
C ILE A 6 19.69 -11.55 -20.41
N ALA A 7 19.38 -10.41 -19.80
CA ALA A 7 19.70 -9.10 -20.36
C ALA A 7 20.59 -8.34 -19.37
N GLU A 8 21.89 -8.29 -19.66
CA GLU A 8 22.81 -7.29 -19.14
C GLU A 8 22.56 -5.93 -19.84
N GLY A 9 22.71 -4.82 -19.12
CA GLY A 9 22.65 -3.49 -19.76
C GLY A 9 22.68 -2.28 -18.82
N LYS A 10 23.89 -1.88 -18.42
CA LYS A 10 24.39 -0.55 -18.03
C LYS A 10 23.75 0.29 -16.89
N PRO A 11 24.59 1.10 -16.18
CA PRO A 11 24.15 2.06 -15.18
C PRO A 11 23.86 3.43 -15.83
N ALA A 12 22.78 4.08 -15.41
CA ALA A 12 22.57 5.51 -15.63
C ALA A 12 21.70 6.05 -14.50
N GLU A 13 22.24 7.06 -13.82
CA GLU A 13 21.58 7.89 -12.83
C GLU A 13 20.40 8.61 -13.47
N ASP A 14 19.18 8.28 -13.03
CA ASP A 14 18.07 9.23 -13.05
C ASP A 14 17.08 8.84 -11.95
N ASN A 15 16.81 9.75 -11.03
CA ASN A 15 16.02 9.53 -9.81
C ASN A 15 14.51 9.72 -10.05
N SER A 16 14.03 9.33 -11.23
CA SER A 16 12.61 9.18 -11.50
C SER A 16 12.16 7.81 -11.01
N ILE A 17 11.37 7.80 -9.93
CA ILE A 17 10.65 6.63 -9.45
C ILE A 17 9.65 6.25 -10.55
N GLU A 18 10.09 5.44 -11.52
CA GLU A 18 9.18 4.77 -12.44
C GLU A 18 8.40 3.74 -11.62
N LEU A 19 7.15 4.10 -11.30
CA LEU A 19 6.18 3.17 -10.75
C LEU A 19 6.09 1.96 -11.70
N PRO A 20 6.27 0.73 -11.21
CA PRO A 20 6.19 -0.45 -12.06
C PRO A 20 4.84 -0.49 -12.76
N ARG A 21 4.85 -0.32 -14.09
CA ARG A 21 3.68 -0.47 -14.95
C ARG A 21 3.19 -1.92 -14.84
N SER A 22 1.92 -2.05 -14.48
CA SER A 22 1.08 -3.25 -14.50
C SER A 22 1.55 -4.43 -13.64
N PHE A 23 0.86 -4.63 -12.50
CA PHE A 23 0.69 -5.96 -11.92
C PHE A 23 -0.29 -6.79 -12.78
N PRO A 24 -0.16 -8.13 -12.84
CA PRO A 24 -0.91 -8.95 -13.78
C PRO A 24 -2.41 -8.95 -13.47
N GLU A 25 -3.24 -8.70 -14.49
CA GLU A 25 -4.72 -8.65 -14.49
C GLU A 25 -5.43 -9.99 -14.17
N PHE A 26 -4.79 -10.93 -13.49
CA PHE A 26 -5.27 -12.31 -13.40
C PHE A 26 -5.44 -12.83 -11.97
N PHE A 27 -6.16 -12.11 -11.11
CA PHE A 27 -6.70 -12.71 -9.88
C PHE A 27 -8.09 -12.15 -9.58
N GLY A 28 -9.10 -13.03 -9.74
CA GLY A 28 -10.53 -12.72 -9.75
C GLY A 28 -11.12 -12.18 -8.44
N ILE A 29 -12.45 -12.06 -8.45
CA ILE A 29 -13.34 -11.41 -7.45
C ILE A 29 -12.88 -11.55 -5.98
N ALA A 30 -12.36 -12.71 -5.57
CA ALA A 30 -11.86 -12.95 -4.20
C ALA A 30 -10.64 -12.08 -3.83
N PHE A 31 -9.73 -11.83 -4.78
CA PHE A 31 -8.60 -10.93 -4.60
C PHE A 31 -9.09 -9.49 -4.41
N HIS A 32 -10.07 -9.05 -5.20
CA HIS A 32 -10.67 -7.71 -5.08
C HIS A 32 -11.35 -7.50 -3.71
N ILE A 33 -12.10 -8.49 -3.21
CA ILE A 33 -12.72 -8.41 -1.88
C ILE A 33 -11.67 -8.35 -0.79
N HIS A 34 -10.63 -9.18 -0.88
CA HIS A 34 -9.55 -9.19 0.11
C HIS A 34 -8.78 -7.86 0.11
N PHE A 35 -8.52 -7.33 -1.08
CA PHE A 35 -7.77 -6.10 -1.28
C PHE A 35 -8.52 -4.86 -0.77
N LYS A 36 -9.81 -4.75 -1.11
CA LYS A 36 -10.71 -3.72 -0.56
C LYS A 36 -10.73 -3.73 0.96
N ARG A 37 -10.79 -4.91 1.59
CA ARG A 37 -10.74 -5.04 3.06
C ARG A 37 -9.42 -4.55 3.64
N GLN A 38 -8.31 -4.82 2.96
CA GLN A 38 -6.97 -4.38 3.39
C GLN A 38 -6.82 -2.85 3.32
N LEU A 39 -7.31 -2.21 2.25
CA LEU A 39 -7.31 -0.74 2.13
C LEU A 39 -8.20 -0.08 3.20
N MET A 40 -9.38 -0.66 3.46
CA MET A 40 -10.27 -0.19 4.53
C MET A 40 -9.62 -0.31 5.91
N LEU A 41 -8.95 -1.43 6.19
CA LEU A 41 -8.20 -1.64 7.44
C LEU A 41 -7.07 -0.62 7.58
N LEU A 42 -6.28 -0.40 6.52
CA LEU A 42 -5.14 0.51 6.54
C LEU A 42 -5.59 1.95 6.87
N GLY A 43 -6.61 2.48 6.20
CA GLY A 43 -7.14 3.81 6.52
C GLY A 43 -7.80 3.89 7.92
N GLY A 44 -8.39 2.78 8.38
CA GLY A 44 -8.91 2.67 9.75
C GLY A 44 -7.81 2.72 10.82
N LEU A 45 -6.61 2.23 10.53
CA LEU A 45 -5.45 2.33 11.43
C LEU A 45 -4.80 3.71 11.34
N ALA A 46 -4.69 4.27 10.14
CA ALA A 46 -4.08 5.56 9.89
C ALA A 46 -4.85 6.76 10.47
N SER A 47 -6.16 6.61 10.67
CA SER A 47 -7.01 7.66 11.28
C SER A 47 -7.02 7.65 12.80
N ARG A 48 -6.36 6.68 13.46
CA ARG A 48 -6.30 6.62 14.93
C ARG A 48 -5.27 7.60 15.49
N PRO A 49 -5.35 8.00 16.77
CA PRO A 49 -4.31 8.79 17.42
C PRO A 49 -2.93 8.10 17.36
N SER A 50 -1.85 8.87 17.32
CA SER A 50 -0.46 8.33 17.30
C SER A 50 -0.12 7.54 18.56
N SER A 51 -0.80 7.78 19.67
CA SER A 51 -0.69 7.01 20.92
C SER A 51 -1.36 5.62 20.88
N ASP A 52 -2.21 5.34 19.89
CA ASP A 52 -2.91 4.06 19.76
C ASP A 52 -1.93 2.92 19.44
N VAL A 53 -1.93 1.88 20.27
CA VAL A 53 -1.03 0.72 20.16
C VAL A 53 -1.15 0.03 18.80
N LEU A 54 -2.35 -0.05 18.24
CA LEU A 54 -2.59 -0.68 16.95
C LEU A 54 -2.07 0.19 15.81
N ARG A 55 -2.16 1.52 15.89
CA ARG A 55 -1.51 2.42 14.91
C ARG A 55 0.01 2.26 14.95
N ARG A 56 0.63 2.32 16.14
CA ARG A 56 2.09 2.20 16.33
C ARG A 56 2.67 0.84 15.89
N SER A 57 1.82 -0.18 15.80
CA SER A 57 2.22 -1.49 15.28
C SER A 57 2.48 -1.49 13.75
N ALA A 58 1.84 -0.57 13.03
CA ALA A 58 1.90 -0.47 11.57
C ALA A 58 2.64 0.78 11.08
N PHE A 59 2.50 1.90 11.79
CA PHE A 59 3.06 3.21 11.42
C PHE A 59 4.13 3.67 12.40
N GLU A 60 5.06 4.48 11.91
CA GLU A 60 5.91 5.29 12.77
C GLU A 60 5.07 6.31 13.56
N GLU A 61 5.55 6.65 14.76
CA GLU A 61 4.89 7.64 15.62
C GLU A 61 4.83 9.00 14.89
N ASP A 62 3.67 9.66 14.97
CA ASP A 62 3.35 10.90 14.24
C ASP A 62 3.58 10.87 12.72
N SER A 63 3.68 9.67 12.14
CA SER A 63 3.94 9.45 10.72
C SER A 63 2.76 8.79 10.02
N VAL A 64 2.76 8.94 8.69
CA VAL A 64 1.89 8.24 7.75
C VAL A 64 2.64 7.09 7.06
N ARG A 65 3.94 6.93 7.35
CA ARG A 65 4.78 5.87 6.79
C ARG A 65 4.69 4.60 7.62
N LEU A 66 4.65 3.49 6.92
CA LEU A 66 4.70 2.17 7.53
C LEU A 66 6.08 1.92 8.13
N ARG A 67 6.09 1.46 9.39
CA ARG A 67 7.33 0.97 10.01
C ARG A 67 7.80 -0.27 9.26
N ALA A 68 9.11 -0.40 9.08
CA ALA A 68 9.73 -1.57 8.45
C ALA A 68 9.35 -2.87 9.19
N LEU A 69 8.35 -3.61 8.68
CA LEU A 69 7.92 -4.92 9.18
C LEU A 69 8.88 -6.03 8.71
N ASN A 70 10.19 -5.77 8.79
CA ASN A 70 11.26 -6.62 8.28
C ASN A 70 11.67 -7.71 9.29
N GLY A 71 10.75 -8.14 10.17
CA GLY A 71 11.01 -9.24 11.10
C GLY A 71 11.53 -10.49 10.36
N LYS A 72 12.39 -11.28 11.01
CA LYS A 72 13.03 -12.49 10.45
C LYS A 72 12.02 -13.26 9.60
N ARG A 73 12.23 -13.25 8.28
CA ARG A 73 11.31 -13.85 7.31
C ARG A 73 11.40 -15.37 7.42
N GLY A 74 10.26 -16.03 7.61
CA GLY A 74 10.14 -17.45 7.30
C GLY A 74 10.42 -17.70 5.81
N ARG A 75 11.03 -18.84 5.49
CA ARG A 75 11.33 -19.27 4.12
C ARG A 75 10.03 -19.29 3.30
N GLY A 76 10.02 -18.70 2.10
CA GLY A 76 8.86 -18.68 1.19
C GLY A 76 7.94 -17.45 1.25
N ARG A 77 8.13 -16.50 2.18
CA ARG A 77 7.33 -15.26 2.18
C ARG A 77 7.76 -14.36 1.00
N PRO A 78 6.85 -13.72 0.23
CA PRO A 78 7.19 -12.81 -0.86
C PRO A 78 8.12 -11.65 -0.44
N ARG A 79 8.93 -11.11 -1.39
CA ARG A 79 9.88 -10.00 -1.14
C ARG A 79 9.18 -8.68 -0.82
N ALA A 80 8.02 -8.41 -1.40
CA ALA A 80 7.20 -7.26 -1.04
C ALA A 80 6.49 -7.53 0.29
N THR A 81 6.65 -6.64 1.27
CA THR A 81 5.84 -6.71 2.50
C THR A 81 4.43 -6.28 2.13
N TRP A 82 3.45 -7.11 2.49
CA TRP A 82 2.02 -6.83 2.30
C TRP A 82 1.67 -5.36 2.58
N ALA A 83 2.15 -4.81 3.69
CA ALA A 83 1.88 -3.44 4.10
C ALA A 83 2.37 -2.42 3.07
N ARG A 84 3.59 -2.59 2.53
CA ARG A 84 4.13 -1.70 1.50
C ARG A 84 3.26 -1.71 0.24
N SER A 85 2.86 -2.89 -0.24
CA SER A 85 2.00 -3.00 -1.41
C SER A 85 0.63 -2.37 -1.18
N VAL A 86 0.02 -2.53 0.00
CA VAL A 86 -1.26 -1.88 0.32
C VAL A 86 -1.09 -0.36 0.45
N PHE A 87 0.03 0.12 0.98
CA PHE A 87 0.31 1.56 1.08
C PHE A 87 0.54 2.21 -0.29
N GLU A 88 1.33 1.59 -1.17
CA GLU A 88 1.53 2.05 -2.54
C GLU A 88 0.18 2.17 -3.28
N GLN A 89 -0.71 1.22 -3.05
CA GLN A 89 -2.05 1.22 -3.63
C GLN A 89 -2.97 2.24 -2.95
N ALA A 90 -2.83 2.47 -1.65
CA ALA A 90 -3.52 3.55 -0.97
C ALA A 90 -3.11 4.94 -1.51
N VAL A 91 -1.82 5.12 -1.82
CA VAL A 91 -1.33 6.32 -2.51
C VAL A 91 -1.95 6.42 -3.91
N ALA A 92 -2.04 5.30 -4.65
CA ALA A 92 -2.71 5.29 -5.96
C ALA A 92 -4.20 5.66 -5.88
N VAL A 93 -4.93 5.18 -4.85
CA VAL A 93 -6.33 5.55 -4.58
C VAL A 93 -6.47 7.06 -4.28
N ALA A 94 -5.51 7.63 -3.56
CA ALA A 94 -5.51 9.05 -3.19
C ALA A 94 -4.88 9.97 -4.26
N GLY A 95 -4.24 9.41 -5.29
CA GLY A 95 -3.49 10.12 -6.32
C GLY A 95 -2.06 10.51 -5.91
N ASN A 96 -1.86 10.93 -4.66
CA ASN A 96 -0.54 11.26 -4.10
C ASN A 96 -0.53 11.12 -2.56
N VAL A 97 0.64 11.33 -1.94
CA VAL A 97 0.83 11.15 -0.50
C VAL A 97 0.18 12.29 0.31
N GLU A 98 0.15 13.50 -0.23
CA GLU A 98 -0.41 14.68 0.41
C GLU A 98 -1.94 14.54 0.56
N SER A 99 -2.64 14.18 -0.51
CA SER A 99 -4.08 13.88 -0.51
C SER A 99 -4.41 12.69 0.39
N LEU A 100 -3.53 11.69 0.45
CA LEU A 100 -3.70 10.55 1.35
C LEU A 100 -3.75 10.98 2.83
N SER A 101 -2.87 11.91 3.22
CA SER A 101 -2.85 12.44 4.60
C SER A 101 -4.17 13.13 4.98
N GLY A 102 -4.78 13.87 4.06
CA GLY A 102 -6.08 14.51 4.26
C GLY A 102 -7.23 13.50 4.39
N LEU A 103 -7.18 12.41 3.62
CA LEU A 103 -8.17 11.33 3.68
C LEU A 103 -8.06 10.47 4.96
N TRP A 104 -6.93 10.50 5.64
CA TRP A 104 -6.68 9.76 6.88
C TRP A 104 -6.80 10.60 8.15
N MET A 105 -7.33 11.83 8.05
CA MET A 105 -7.70 12.59 9.24
C MET A 105 -8.80 11.87 10.03
N ASP A 106 -8.80 12.04 11.36
CA ASP A 106 -9.85 11.50 12.23
C ASP A 106 -11.14 12.33 12.18
N THR A 107 -11.65 12.58 10.97
CA THR A 107 -12.90 13.30 10.75
C THR A 107 -13.91 12.41 10.05
N PRO A 108 -15.22 12.57 10.32
CA PRO A 108 -16.26 11.81 9.62
C PRO A 108 -16.21 12.01 8.09
N ALA A 109 -15.91 13.23 7.65
CA ALA A 109 -15.80 13.58 6.23
C ALA A 109 -14.64 12.85 5.55
N ALA A 110 -13.44 12.86 6.16
CA ALA A 110 -12.28 12.15 5.63
C ALA A 110 -12.51 10.63 5.57
N LYS A 111 -13.10 10.05 6.63
CA LYS A 111 -13.47 8.62 6.65
C LYS A 111 -14.48 8.26 5.55
N HIS A 112 -15.46 9.12 5.29
CA HIS A 112 -16.43 8.91 4.22
C HIS A 112 -15.76 8.99 2.84
N ALA A 113 -14.94 10.02 2.62
CA ALA A 113 -14.20 10.23 1.37
C ALA A 113 -13.25 9.06 1.07
N TRP A 114 -12.51 8.58 2.08
CA TRP A 114 -11.65 7.40 1.94
C TRP A 114 -12.43 6.16 1.52
N ARG A 115 -13.56 5.89 2.19
CA ARG A 115 -14.42 4.74 1.85
C ARG A 115 -14.97 4.82 0.43
N ALA A 116 -15.33 6.03 -0.03
CA ALA A 116 -15.80 6.26 -1.39
C ALA A 116 -14.68 5.99 -2.41
N ALA A 117 -13.49 6.56 -2.18
CA ALA A 117 -12.33 6.38 -3.06
C ALA A 117 -11.92 4.90 -3.19
N VAL A 118 -11.84 4.17 -2.07
CA VAL A 118 -11.53 2.73 -2.07
C VAL A 118 -12.61 1.92 -2.79
N ARG A 119 -13.89 2.29 -2.68
CA ARG A 119 -14.95 1.61 -3.43
C ARG A 119 -14.75 1.81 -4.93
N GLN A 120 -14.55 3.05 -5.37
CA GLN A 120 -14.36 3.37 -6.78
C GLN A 120 -13.13 2.67 -7.38
N HIS A 121 -12.03 2.61 -6.64
CA HIS A 121 -10.78 1.99 -7.12
C HIS A 121 -10.83 0.46 -7.22
N CYS A 122 -11.68 -0.20 -6.41
CA CYS A 122 -11.79 -1.67 -6.39
C CYS A 122 -13.06 -2.19 -7.09
N THR A 123 -13.72 -1.37 -7.91
CA THR A 123 -14.86 -1.76 -8.76
C THR A 123 -14.34 -2.20 -10.12
#